data_AF-A0A0P7W0K5-F1
#
_entry.id   AF-A0A0P7W0K5-F1
#
_cell.length_a   1.000
_cell.length_b   1.000
_cell.length_c   1.000
_cell.angle_alpha   90.00
_cell.angle_beta   90.00
_cell.angle_gamma   90.00
#
_symmetry.space_group_name_H-M   'P 1'
#
loop_
_entity.id
_entity.type
_entity.pdbx_description
1 polymer ?
#
loop_
_entity_poly.entity_id
_entity_poly.type
_entity_poly.pdbx_seq_one_letter_code
_entity_poly.pdbx_strand_id
1 'polypeptide(L)'
;MTFHKGVGAEEGLRKLSALIVISTMLQQILTDMYIDPELLAELNEEQKQTLFFKMRQEQIRRWREKEAQLETKEAVVQKPKKKVKGKHVSWLQGSDSEVWVWVMGEHPSDKPYEQICDEIIAVRATQQAQKEAEELR
;
A
#
# COMPACT_ATOMS: atom_id res chain seq x y z
N MET A 1 32.65 58.28 26.78
CA MET A 1 32.42 56.84 27.05
C MET A 1 31.31 56.36 26.12
N THR A 2 31.66 55.77 24.98
CA THR A 2 30.69 55.20 24.04
C THR A 2 30.34 53.78 24.46
N PHE A 3 29.10 53.62 24.93
CA PHE A 3 28.53 52.38 25.41
C PHE A 3 28.42 51.37 24.24
N HIS A 4 29.25 50.33 24.24
CA HIS A 4 29.07 49.16 23.38
C HIS A 4 27.97 48.29 23.99
N LYS A 5 26.71 48.60 23.69
CA LYS A 5 25.55 47.73 24.00
C LYS A 5 24.92 47.33 22.66
N GLY A 6 24.84 46.04 22.36
CA GLY A 6 23.86 45.57 21.39
C GLY A 6 24.18 44.32 20.56
N VAL A 7 25.43 43.86 20.46
CA VAL A 7 25.76 42.80 19.48
C VAL A 7 25.12 41.44 19.84
N GLY A 8 25.01 41.11 21.12
CA GLY A 8 24.51 39.79 21.56
C GLY A 8 23.01 39.53 21.36
N ALA A 9 22.17 40.57 21.34
CA ALA A 9 20.72 40.41 21.19
C ALA A 9 20.30 40.23 19.72
N GLU A 10 20.90 41.01 18.83
CA GLU A 10 20.76 40.90 17.37
C GLU A 10 21.22 39.52 16.88
N GLU A 11 22.33 39.02 17.42
CA GLU A 11 22.88 37.72 17.06
C GLU A 11 22.03 36.55 17.57
N GLY A 12 21.42 36.69 18.75
CA GLY A 12 20.42 35.74 19.26
C GLY A 12 19.16 35.69 18.38
N LEU A 13 18.68 36.85 17.92
CA LEU A 13 17.53 36.93 17.02
C LEU A 13 17.82 36.32 15.65
N ARG A 14 19.03 36.53 15.10
CA ARG A 14 19.52 35.92 13.87
C ARG A 14 19.65 34.40 13.96
N LYS A 15 20.15 33.90 15.09
CA LYS A 15 20.25 32.45 15.36
C LYS A 15 18.86 31.82 15.46
N LEU A 16 17.91 32.47 16.13
CA LEU A 16 16.52 32.02 16.21
C LEU A 16 15.82 32.04 14.84
N SER A 17 15.99 33.10 14.04
CA SER A 17 15.43 33.16 12.69
C SER A 17 16.03 32.09 11.77
N ALA A 18 17.35 31.85 11.84
CA ALA A 18 18.00 30.79 11.08
C ALA A 18 17.50 29.39 11.51
N LEU A 19 17.33 29.15 12.83
CA LEU A 19 16.79 27.88 13.34
C LEU A 19 15.34 27.64 12.86
N ILE A 20 14.50 28.69 12.88
CA ILE A 20 13.11 28.62 12.41
C ILE A 20 13.09 28.31 10.91
N VAL A 21 13.88 29.02 10.11
CA VAL A 21 13.96 28.81 8.66
C VAL A 21 14.44 27.38 8.33
N ILE A 22 15.50 26.90 8.99
CA ILE A 22 16.01 25.53 8.79
C ILE A 22 14.97 24.47 9.19
N SER A 23 14.26 24.67 10.31
CA SER A 23 13.17 23.79 10.72
C SER A 23 12.05 23.75 9.69
N THR A 24 11.66 24.91 9.14
CA THR A 24 10.60 24.99 8.13
C THR A 24 11.02 24.38 6.79
N MET A 25 12.29 24.55 6.38
CA MET A 25 12.82 24.01 5.12
C MET A 25 12.84 22.49 5.10
N LEU A 26 13.30 21.85 6.19
CA LEU A 26 13.30 20.39 6.28
C LEU A 26 11.87 19.82 6.27
N GLN A 27 10.93 20.48 6.96
CA GLN A 27 9.53 20.08 6.95
C GLN A 27 8.89 20.19 5.56
N GLN A 28 9.24 21.22 4.79
CA GLN A 28 8.78 21.36 3.40
C GLN A 28 9.32 20.24 2.52
N ILE A 29 10.62 19.93 2.57
CA ILE A 29 11.21 18.82 1.80
C ILE A 29 10.58 17.47 2.17
N LEU A 30 10.29 17.22 3.45
CA LEU A 30 9.62 16.00 3.88
C LEU A 30 8.14 15.96 3.45
N THR A 31 7.50 17.12 3.27
CA THR A 31 6.13 17.22 2.76
C THR A 31 6.11 16.95 1.26
N ASP A 32 6.95 17.64 0.50
CA ASP A 32 6.98 17.58 -0.97
C ASP A 32 7.76 16.37 -1.49
N MET A 33 8.55 15.71 -0.63
CA MET A 33 9.45 14.60 -0.96
C MET A 33 10.47 14.94 -2.06
N TYR A 34 10.72 16.23 -2.26
CA TYR A 34 11.59 16.78 -3.30
C TYR A 34 12.56 17.78 -2.67
N ILE A 35 13.81 17.72 -3.13
CA ILE A 35 14.86 18.67 -2.78
C ILE A 35 15.59 19.06 -4.06
N ASP A 36 15.87 20.35 -4.21
CA ASP A 36 16.67 20.88 -5.32
C ASP A 36 18.08 20.27 -5.28
N PRO A 37 18.62 19.75 -6.40
CA PRO A 37 19.97 19.20 -6.46
C PRO A 37 21.08 20.16 -6.02
N GLU A 38 20.93 21.48 -6.23
CA GLU A 38 21.93 22.47 -5.79
C GLU A 38 21.94 22.59 -4.25
N LEU A 39 20.76 22.67 -3.63
CA LEU A 39 20.61 22.67 -2.16
C LEU A 39 21.06 21.34 -1.54
N LEU A 40 20.79 20.23 -2.22
CA LEU A 40 21.27 18.91 -1.80
C LEU A 40 22.80 18.86 -1.83
N ALA A 41 23.46 19.47 -2.82
CA ALA A 41 24.92 19.46 -2.92
C ALA A 41 25.59 20.22 -1.78
N GLU A 42 24.99 21.32 -1.32
CA GLU A 42 25.47 22.15 -0.21
C GLU A 42 25.42 21.45 1.16
N LEU A 43 24.52 20.46 1.34
CA LEU A 43 24.43 19.68 2.58
C LEU A 43 25.69 18.82 2.77
N ASN A 44 26.16 18.75 4.02
CA ASN A 44 27.24 17.84 4.37
C ASN A 44 26.75 16.37 4.36
N GLU A 45 27.67 15.40 4.38
CA GLU A 45 27.31 13.99 4.28
C GLU A 45 26.40 13.52 5.43
N GLU A 46 26.65 13.96 6.66
CA GLU A 46 25.83 13.61 7.83
C GLU A 46 24.38 14.13 7.71
N GLN A 47 24.22 15.36 7.23
CA GLN A 47 22.93 15.98 6.98
C GLN A 47 22.19 15.29 5.84
N LYS A 48 22.89 14.90 4.76
CA LYS A 48 22.33 14.08 3.67
C LYS A 48 21.84 12.73 4.16
N GLN A 49 22.64 12.02 4.95
CA GLN A 49 22.24 10.73 5.53
C GLN A 49 21.00 10.87 6.41
N THR A 50 20.97 11.89 7.28
CA THR A 50 19.81 12.19 8.12
C THR A 50 18.57 12.51 7.29
N LEU A 51 18.72 13.34 6.25
CA LEU A 51 17.65 13.71 5.33
C LEU A 51 17.09 12.48 4.61
N PHE A 52 17.94 11.66 3.99
CA PHE A 52 17.50 10.46 3.27
C PHE A 52 16.82 9.45 4.18
N PHE A 53 17.31 9.28 5.41
CA PHE A 53 16.66 8.42 6.40
C PHE A 53 15.25 8.92 6.71
N LYS A 54 15.07 10.22 6.97
CA LYS A 54 13.77 10.83 7.25
C LYS A 54 12.82 10.76 6.05
N MET A 55 13.32 11.05 4.85
CA MET A 55 12.55 10.90 3.61
C MET A 55 12.10 9.46 3.41
N ARG A 56 12.97 8.48 3.67
CA ARG A 56 12.62 7.07 3.54
C ARG A 56 11.57 6.63 4.55
N GLN A 57 11.67 7.10 5.80
CA GLN A 57 10.63 6.87 6.82
C GLN A 57 9.28 7.41 6.37
N GLU A 58 9.26 8.63 5.81
CA GLU A 58 8.03 9.27 5.34
C GLU A 58 7.44 8.57 4.10
N GLN A 59 8.29 8.10 3.17
CA GLN A 59 7.85 7.25 2.05
C GLN A 59 7.15 5.99 2.56
N ILE A 60 7.78 5.26 3.49
CA ILE A 60 7.24 4.02 4.05
C ILE A 60 5.93 4.30 4.78
N ARG A 61 5.84 5.39 5.55
CA ARG A 61 4.63 5.79 6.26
C ARG A 61 3.48 6.07 5.28
N ARG A 62 3.70 6.91 4.25
CA ARG A 62 2.71 7.23 3.22
C ARG A 62 2.29 5.99 2.43
N TRP A 63 3.24 5.13 2.10
CA TRP A 63 2.95 3.88 1.40
C TRP A 63 2.07 2.97 2.25
N ARG A 64 2.44 2.71 3.52
CA ARG A 64 1.62 1.91 4.45
C ARG A 64 0.22 2.49 4.66
N GLU A 65 0.11 3.81 4.74
CA GLU A 65 -1.18 4.48 4.89
C GLU A 65 -2.05 4.31 3.63
N LYS A 66 -1.46 4.43 2.44
CA LYS A 66 -2.16 4.15 1.17
C LYS A 66 -2.59 2.68 1.06
N GLU A 67 -1.73 1.74 1.44
CA GLU A 67 -2.06 0.31 1.47
C GLU A 67 -3.24 0.03 2.42
N ALA A 68 -3.18 0.55 3.65
CA ALA A 68 -4.27 0.39 4.62
C ALA A 68 -5.59 1.02 4.13
N GLN A 69 -5.52 2.16 3.44
CA GLN A 69 -6.69 2.78 2.83
C GLN A 69 -7.25 1.94 1.67
N LEU A 70 -6.40 1.32 0.86
CA LEU A 70 -6.82 0.41 -0.21
C LEU A 70 -7.47 -0.83 0.39
N GLU A 71 -6.85 -1.47 1.38
CA GLU A 71 -7.41 -2.62 2.10
C GLU A 71 -8.78 -2.28 2.72
N THR A 72 -8.91 -1.11 3.34
CA THR A 72 -10.19 -0.64 3.89
C THR A 72 -11.22 -0.40 2.78
N LYS A 73 -10.84 0.22 1.66
CA LYS A 73 -11.74 0.45 0.51
C LYS A 73 -12.16 -0.87 -0.11
N GLU A 74 -11.26 -1.84 -0.26
CA GLU A 74 -11.55 -3.18 -0.74
C GLU A 74 -12.50 -3.92 0.22
N ALA A 75 -12.27 -3.87 1.53
CA ALA A 75 -13.17 -4.44 2.53
C ALA A 75 -14.56 -3.78 2.53
N VAL A 76 -14.66 -2.48 2.24
CA VAL A 76 -15.93 -1.77 2.10
C VAL A 76 -16.65 -2.12 0.78
N VAL A 77 -15.90 -2.35 -0.31
CA VAL A 77 -16.45 -2.81 -1.60
C VAL A 77 -16.90 -4.28 -1.54
N GLN A 78 -16.29 -5.10 -0.68
CA GLN A 78 -16.66 -6.50 -0.44
C GLN A 78 -17.89 -6.69 0.45
N LYS A 79 -18.51 -5.62 1.01
CA LYS A 79 -19.88 -5.73 1.53
C LYS A 79 -20.81 -6.12 0.36
N PRO A 80 -21.67 -7.13 0.50
CA PRO A 80 -22.22 -7.87 -0.64
C PRO A 80 -23.20 -7.01 -1.45
N LYS A 81 -22.65 -6.22 -2.38
CA LYS A 81 -23.39 -5.74 -3.54
C LYS A 81 -23.65 -6.98 -4.39
N LYS A 82 -24.93 -7.30 -4.61
CA LYS A 82 -25.41 -8.33 -5.55
C LYS A 82 -24.40 -8.54 -6.67
N LYS A 83 -23.83 -9.74 -6.76
CA LYS A 83 -22.81 -10.18 -7.74
C LYS A 83 -23.17 -9.70 -9.14
N VAL A 84 -22.69 -8.53 -9.54
CA VAL A 84 -22.58 -8.17 -10.95
C VAL A 84 -21.27 -8.78 -11.40
N LYS A 85 -21.36 -9.80 -12.25
CA LYS A 85 -20.24 -10.61 -12.74
C LYS A 85 -19.13 -9.71 -13.31
N GLY A 86 -18.13 -9.38 -12.50
CA GLY A 86 -16.83 -8.91 -12.97
C GLY A 86 -16.03 -10.14 -13.36
N LYS A 87 -16.22 -10.58 -14.61
CA LYS A 87 -15.54 -11.72 -15.22
C LYS A 87 -14.04 -11.44 -15.32
N HIS A 88 -13.20 -12.41 -14.94
CA HIS A 88 -11.74 -12.31 -15.09
C HIS A 88 -11.30 -13.11 -16.31
N VAL A 89 -10.36 -12.58 -17.10
CA VAL A 89 -9.84 -13.27 -18.28
C VAL A 89 -8.47 -13.82 -17.94
N SER A 90 -8.24 -15.08 -18.27
CA SER A 90 -6.91 -15.66 -18.24
C SER A 90 -6.53 -16.00 -19.69
N TRP A 91 -5.25 -16.34 -19.97
CA TRP A 91 -4.65 -16.48 -21.33
C TRP A 91 -4.07 -17.93 -21.62
N LEU A 92 -4.60 -18.78 -22.53
CA LEU A 92 -4.18 -20.19 -22.95
C LEU A 92 -3.31 -20.06 -24.20
N GLN A 93 -3.00 -21.07 -25.02
CA GLN A 93 -2.59 -20.88 -26.41
C GLN A 93 -3.10 -22.02 -27.26
N GLY A 94 -3.88 -21.70 -28.30
CA GLY A 94 -4.47 -22.57 -29.28
C GLY A 94 -3.39 -23.23 -30.14
N SER A 95 -3.78 -24.31 -30.82
CA SER A 95 -2.91 -25.14 -31.63
C SER A 95 -2.30 -24.44 -32.86
N ASP A 96 -2.75 -23.22 -33.15
CA ASP A 96 -2.24 -22.26 -34.13
C ASP A 96 -1.18 -21.28 -33.57
N SER A 97 -0.81 -21.44 -32.29
CA SER A 97 0.04 -20.52 -31.53
C SER A 97 -0.66 -19.22 -31.09
N GLU A 98 -1.98 -19.21 -30.90
CA GLU A 98 -2.71 -18.00 -30.44
C GLU A 98 -3.35 -18.12 -29.04
N VAL A 99 -3.18 -17.13 -28.17
CA VAL A 99 -3.40 -17.27 -26.72
C VAL A 99 -4.91 -17.35 -26.29
N TRP A 100 -5.39 -18.33 -25.48
CA TRP A 100 -6.81 -18.61 -25.07
C TRP A 100 -7.18 -18.47 -23.56
N VAL A 101 -7.69 -19.44 -22.79
CA VAL A 101 -8.07 -19.45 -21.34
C VAL A 101 -9.43 -18.82 -21.06
N TRP A 102 -10.17 -19.59 -20.26
CA TRP A 102 -11.45 -19.29 -19.68
C TRP A 102 -11.44 -19.35 -18.14
N VAL A 103 -12.54 -18.93 -17.55
CA VAL A 103 -12.83 -19.12 -16.13
C VAL A 103 -13.93 -20.17 -15.98
N MET A 104 -13.69 -21.17 -15.13
CA MET A 104 -14.61 -22.27 -14.86
C MET A 104 -15.94 -21.73 -14.31
N GLY A 105 -17.06 -22.15 -14.91
CA GLY A 105 -18.38 -21.67 -14.52
C GLY A 105 -18.73 -20.27 -15.06
N GLU A 106 -17.88 -19.68 -15.91
CA GLU A 106 -18.24 -18.52 -16.73
C GLU A 106 -18.73 -18.90 -18.14
N HIS A 107 -18.35 -20.08 -18.64
CA HIS A 107 -18.84 -20.58 -19.91
C HIS A 107 -20.35 -20.89 -19.80
N PRO A 108 -21.19 -20.55 -20.79
CA PRO A 108 -22.65 -20.72 -20.71
C PRO A 108 -23.12 -22.15 -20.47
N SER A 109 -22.31 -23.13 -20.87
CA SER A 109 -22.59 -24.56 -20.67
C SER A 109 -22.00 -25.13 -19.38
N ASP A 110 -21.25 -24.33 -18.62
CA ASP A 110 -20.64 -24.78 -17.36
C ASP A 110 -21.59 -24.55 -16.19
N LYS A 111 -21.55 -25.47 -15.22
CA LYS A 111 -22.13 -25.22 -13.91
C LYS A 111 -21.44 -24.00 -13.27
N PRO A 112 -22.18 -23.08 -12.64
CA PRO A 112 -21.57 -21.97 -11.94
C PRO A 112 -20.66 -22.52 -10.83
N TYR A 113 -19.52 -21.87 -10.62
CA TYR A 113 -18.49 -22.31 -9.67
C TYR A 113 -19.07 -22.64 -8.28
N GLU A 114 -19.95 -21.78 -7.76
CA GLU A 114 -20.63 -21.96 -6.47
C GLU A 114 -21.36 -23.31 -6.38
N GLN A 115 -22.07 -23.70 -7.44
CA GLN A 115 -22.84 -24.94 -7.48
C GLN A 115 -21.93 -26.17 -7.54
N ILE A 116 -20.77 -26.05 -8.21
CA ILE A 116 -19.74 -27.10 -8.22
C ILE A 116 -19.17 -27.28 -6.80
N CYS A 117 -18.91 -26.18 -6.09
CA CYS A 117 -18.43 -26.22 -4.71
C CYS A 117 -19.43 -26.87 -3.75
N ASP A 118 -20.71 -26.48 -3.84
CA ASP A 118 -21.78 -27.01 -2.99
C ASP A 118 -21.92 -28.53 -3.16
N GLU A 119 -21.88 -29.02 -4.40
CA GLU A 119 -21.96 -30.44 -4.72
C GLU A 119 -20.79 -31.23 -4.10
N ILE A 120 -19.57 -30.70 -4.18
CA ILE A 120 -18.37 -31.31 -3.58
C ILE A 120 -18.48 -31.36 -2.05
N ILE A 121 -18.97 -30.29 -1.43
CA ILE A 121 -19.14 -30.22 0.03
C ILE A 121 -20.18 -31.24 0.50
N ALA A 122 -21.32 -31.32 -0.19
CA ALA A 122 -22.39 -32.26 0.14
C ALA A 122 -21.92 -33.72 0.04
N VAL A 123 -21.18 -34.07 -1.02
CA VAL A 123 -20.61 -35.42 -1.18
C VAL A 123 -19.64 -35.75 -0.04
N ARG A 124 -18.76 -34.81 0.34
CA ARG A 124 -17.82 -35.01 1.45
C ARG A 124 -18.53 -35.15 2.80
N ALA A 125 -19.53 -34.33 3.07
CA ALA A 125 -20.32 -34.42 4.29
C ALA A 125 -21.03 -35.78 4.39
N THR A 126 -21.58 -36.28 3.29
CA THR A 126 -22.23 -37.59 3.23
C THR A 126 -21.24 -38.72 3.51
N GLN A 127 -20.06 -38.70 2.87
CA GLN A 127 -19.03 -39.70 3.10
C GLN A 127 -18.50 -39.69 4.53
N GLN A 128 -18.37 -38.50 5.13
CA GLN A 128 -17.92 -38.35 6.51
C GLN A 128 -18.94 -38.94 7.49
N ALA A 129 -20.22 -38.61 7.30
CA ALA A 129 -21.30 -39.17 8.13
C ALA A 129 -21.40 -40.70 8.01
N GLN A 130 -21.14 -41.26 6.81
CA GLN A 130 -21.10 -42.71 6.60
C GLN A 130 -19.97 -43.38 7.38
N LYS A 131 -18.75 -42.79 7.36
CA LYS A 131 -17.62 -43.31 8.12
C LYS A 131 -17.85 -43.24 9.62
N GLU A 132 -18.35 -42.11 10.13
CA GLU A 132 -18.66 -41.96 11.55
C GLU A 132 -19.74 -42.96 12.00
N ALA A 133 -20.77 -43.17 11.17
CA ALA A 133 -21.78 -44.18 11.43
C ALA A 133 -21.23 -45.62 11.40
N GLU A 134 -20.20 -45.89 10.60
CA GLU A 134 -19.52 -47.18 10.55
C GLU A 134 -18.57 -47.38 11.75
N GLU A 135 -17.90 -46.34 12.22
CA GLU A 135 -17.04 -46.36 13.41
C GLU A 135 -17.84 -46.44 14.72
N LEU A 136 -19.07 -45.91 14.74
CA LEU A 136 -19.99 -45.97 15.88
C LEU A 136 -20.83 -47.25 15.93
N ARG A 137 -20.65 -48.16 14.96
CA ARG A 137 -21.39 -49.42 14.84
C ARG A 137 -20.57 -50.60 15.37
#